data_AF-A0A971CV30-F1
#
_entry.id   AF-A0A971CV30-F1
#
_cell.length_a   1.000
_cell.length_b   1.000
_cell.length_c   1.000
_cell.angle_alpha   90.00
_cell.angle_beta   90.00
_cell.angle_gamma   90.00
#
_symmetry.space_group_name_H-M   'P 1'
#
loop_
_entity.id
_entity.type
_entity.pdbx_description
1 polymer ?
#
loop_
_entity_poly.entity_id
_entity_poly.type
_entity_poly.pdbx_seq_one_letter_code
_entity_poly.pdbx_strand_id
1 'polypeptide(L)'
;GVDLPPFLVDELKAFLGEHCAKPDGIEVVLDPPIPACEFENMPRSAASILYTDGPPPDDDAQPAYLHIVAHDGKTAFRGARCEPHVLFTCPSTIFWNVDYARSWPDQARIDTLRHELGHILGLCRNTDHGDGAHCDKHGCLMFPTPDLLSQIGGRVHLYYREQRLCDDCLRDLKQAAEAPCEQVLSFAGLFLIRKEDGYSVASLAFCELIVPHPMPAEFDWQEALGRAKAYLGKAVGPVRREEGDLKRHHEGAFAAFLGAPQTADLTEMLEQDIAALSRATNDPSAGVRRLPHAEEATRGTGRASKMMLWLDGAVTVRVSSLQRGQHEPRCGHGESGA
;
A
#
# COMPACT_ATOMS: atom_id res chain seq x y z
N GLY A 1 11.14 15.18 -11.24
CA GLY A 1 10.11 15.32 -10.19
C GLY A 1 10.77 15.82 -8.94
N VAL A 2 10.67 15.09 -7.84
CA VAL A 2 11.81 14.88 -6.95
C VAL A 2 12.25 13.44 -7.12
N ASP A 3 13.37 13.27 -7.81
CA ASP A 3 13.73 11.98 -8.40
C ASP A 3 14.27 11.05 -7.31
N LEU A 4 13.86 9.77 -7.34
CA LEU A 4 14.43 8.77 -6.45
C LEU A 4 15.91 8.57 -6.86
N PRO A 5 16.89 8.68 -5.94
CA PRO A 5 18.28 8.44 -6.27
C PRO A 5 18.49 7.07 -6.95
N PRO A 6 19.25 6.97 -8.06
CA PRO A 6 19.43 5.73 -8.79
C PRO A 6 19.89 4.55 -7.92
N PHE A 7 20.78 4.80 -6.96
CA PHE A 7 21.26 3.76 -6.04
C PHE A 7 20.13 3.12 -5.20
N LEU A 8 19.03 3.83 -4.91
CA LEU A 8 17.88 3.25 -4.21
C LEU A 8 17.06 2.32 -5.11
N VAL A 9 17.10 2.50 -6.43
CA VAL A 9 16.48 1.58 -7.40
C VAL A 9 17.31 0.29 -7.50
N ASP A 10 18.64 0.42 -7.53
CA ASP A 10 19.56 -0.73 -7.57
C ASP A 10 19.49 -1.54 -6.24
N GLU A 11 19.48 -0.85 -5.10
CA GLU A 11 19.35 -1.46 -3.76
C GLU A 11 17.99 -2.13 -3.53
N LEU A 12 16.91 -1.55 -4.07
CA LEU A 12 15.60 -2.20 -4.05
C LEU A 12 15.60 -3.50 -4.87
N LYS A 13 16.23 -3.51 -6.05
CA LYS A 13 16.40 -4.73 -6.85
C LYS A 13 17.27 -5.77 -6.14
N ALA A 14 18.34 -5.33 -5.49
CA ALA A 14 19.23 -6.21 -4.73
C ALA A 14 18.51 -6.86 -3.54
N PHE A 15 17.84 -6.06 -2.69
CA PHE A 15 17.15 -6.57 -1.50
C PHE A 15 15.97 -7.48 -1.86
N LEU A 16 15.15 -7.10 -2.85
CA LEU A 16 14.09 -7.98 -3.35
C LEU A 16 14.67 -9.22 -4.03
N GLY A 17 15.80 -9.14 -4.73
CA GLY A 17 16.44 -10.30 -5.37
C GLY A 17 17.10 -11.27 -4.39
N GLU A 18 17.57 -10.79 -3.23
CA GLU A 18 18.12 -11.61 -2.15
C GLU A 18 17.02 -12.32 -1.35
N HIS A 19 15.83 -11.71 -1.23
CA HIS A 19 14.79 -12.16 -0.30
C HIS A 19 13.50 -12.64 -0.96
N CYS A 20 13.25 -12.36 -2.24
CA CYS A 20 12.13 -12.91 -3.01
C CYS A 20 12.66 -13.85 -4.10
N ALA A 21 12.37 -15.15 -3.99
CA ALA A 21 12.58 -16.08 -5.10
C ALA A 21 11.57 -15.77 -6.21
N LYS A 22 12.02 -15.14 -7.30
CA LYS A 22 11.19 -14.71 -8.42
C LYS A 22 11.76 -15.22 -9.74
N PRO A 23 11.18 -16.27 -10.36
CA PRO A 23 11.78 -16.93 -11.52
C PRO A 23 11.85 -15.99 -12.74
N ASP A 24 10.84 -15.14 -12.90
CA ASP A 24 10.72 -14.17 -14.00
C ASP A 24 11.38 -12.82 -13.66
N GLY A 25 11.98 -12.70 -12.47
CA GLY A 25 12.74 -11.53 -12.02
C GLY A 25 11.91 -10.41 -11.37
N ILE A 26 12.55 -9.24 -11.26
CA ILE A 26 12.04 -8.04 -10.59
C ILE A 26 12.24 -6.85 -11.53
N GLU A 27 11.13 -6.29 -12.02
CA GLU A 27 11.10 -5.05 -12.78
C GLU A 27 10.99 -3.84 -11.83
N VAL A 28 11.66 -2.73 -12.18
CA VAL A 28 11.38 -1.42 -11.56
C VAL A 28 11.09 -0.41 -12.66
N VAL A 29 9.86 0.08 -12.67
CA VAL A 29 9.34 1.11 -13.58
C VAL A 29 9.36 2.45 -12.85
N LEU A 30 9.91 3.48 -13.50
CA LEU A 30 9.91 4.85 -12.98
C LEU A 30 8.83 5.65 -13.72
N ASP A 31 7.80 6.07 -13.01
CA ASP A 31 6.66 6.76 -13.60
C ASP A 31 6.94 8.27 -13.82
N PRO A 32 6.27 8.90 -14.81
CA PRO A 32 6.37 10.35 -15.03
C PRO A 32 6.04 11.14 -13.76
N PRO A 33 6.79 12.21 -13.42
CA PRO A 33 6.52 12.97 -12.22
C PRO A 33 5.13 13.62 -12.20
N ILE A 34 4.39 13.38 -11.12
CA ILE A 34 3.03 13.88 -10.89
C ILE A 34 3.10 15.38 -10.54
N PRO A 35 2.38 16.28 -11.24
CA PRO A 35 2.45 17.73 -10.99
C PRO A 35 1.98 18.15 -9.59
N ALA A 36 2.64 19.17 -9.04
CA ALA A 36 2.45 19.64 -7.65
C ALA A 36 0.99 19.99 -7.30
N CYS A 37 0.29 20.63 -8.25
CA CYS A 37 -1.07 21.12 -8.11
C CYS A 37 -2.13 20.01 -8.03
N GLU A 38 -1.83 18.80 -8.49
CA GLU A 38 -2.83 17.73 -8.52
C GLU A 38 -2.94 17.00 -7.18
N PHE A 39 -1.81 16.75 -6.51
CA PHE A 39 -1.77 16.14 -5.18
C PHE A 39 -1.83 17.16 -4.02
N GLU A 40 -1.80 18.47 -4.29
CA GLU A 40 -1.87 19.48 -3.23
C GLU A 40 -3.13 19.28 -2.36
N ASN A 41 -2.96 19.26 -1.04
CA ASN A 41 -4.03 19.02 -0.05
C ASN A 41 -4.77 17.67 -0.20
N MET A 42 -4.15 16.67 -0.84
CA MET A 42 -4.66 15.29 -0.94
C MET A 42 -4.06 14.40 0.16
N PRO A 43 -4.79 13.45 0.77
CA PRO A 43 -4.16 12.45 1.63
C PRO A 43 -3.24 11.51 0.84
N ARG A 44 -2.12 11.12 1.46
CA ARG A 44 -1.13 10.19 0.88
C ARG A 44 -1.75 8.94 0.27
N SER A 45 -2.74 8.36 0.93
CA SER A 45 -3.46 7.19 0.48
C SER A 45 -4.25 7.41 -0.80
N ALA A 46 -5.03 8.49 -0.91
CA ALA A 46 -5.74 8.81 -2.13
C ALA A 46 -4.76 9.10 -3.29
N ALA A 47 -3.64 9.76 -3.02
CA ALA A 47 -2.58 9.94 -4.03
C ALA A 47 -2.03 8.58 -4.51
N SER A 48 -1.72 7.67 -3.59
CA SER A 48 -1.27 6.31 -3.95
C SER A 48 -2.29 5.50 -4.75
N ILE A 49 -3.59 5.82 -4.68
CA ILE A 49 -4.65 5.10 -5.42
C ILE A 49 -4.98 5.79 -6.75
N LEU A 50 -4.95 7.13 -6.79
CA LEU A 50 -5.20 7.90 -8.00
C LEU A 50 -4.07 7.78 -9.02
N TYR A 51 -2.81 7.69 -8.56
CA TYR A 51 -1.61 7.64 -9.41
C TYR A 51 -0.96 6.26 -9.54
N THR A 52 -1.56 5.21 -8.98
CA THR A 52 -1.19 3.84 -9.32
C THR A 52 -2.05 3.36 -10.49
N ASP A 53 -1.44 2.86 -11.56
CA ASP A 53 -2.17 2.17 -12.64
C ASP A 53 -2.10 0.64 -12.51
N GLY A 54 -1.30 0.14 -11.58
CA GLY A 54 -1.12 -1.29 -11.36
C GLY A 54 -0.09 -1.93 -12.30
N PRO A 55 -0.06 -3.28 -12.35
CA PRO A 55 0.74 -4.01 -13.32
C PRO A 55 0.21 -3.80 -14.75
N PRO A 56 1.02 -4.06 -15.78
CA PRO A 56 0.54 -4.01 -17.17
C PRO A 56 -0.63 -5.00 -17.40
N PRO A 57 -1.54 -4.70 -18.35
CA PRO A 57 -2.68 -5.58 -18.65
C PRO A 57 -2.33 -6.79 -19.52
N ASP A 58 -1.20 -6.75 -20.25
CA ASP A 58 -0.95 -7.61 -21.42
C ASP A 58 -0.17 -8.91 -21.11
N ASP A 59 0.09 -9.23 -19.83
CA ASP A 59 0.77 -10.45 -19.40
C ASP A 59 -0.22 -11.48 -18.80
N ASP A 60 -0.17 -12.72 -19.29
CA ASP A 60 -0.87 -13.89 -18.69
C ASP A 60 -0.39 -14.17 -17.25
N ALA A 61 0.82 -13.72 -16.91
CA ALA A 61 1.38 -13.77 -15.56
C ALA A 61 1.01 -12.50 -14.80
N GLN A 62 0.19 -12.61 -13.74
CA GLN A 62 -0.07 -11.48 -12.84
C GLN A 62 1.12 -11.29 -11.87
N PRO A 63 1.96 -10.24 -12.01
CA PRO A 63 3.11 -10.05 -11.14
C PRO A 63 2.66 -9.56 -9.76
N ALA A 64 3.44 -9.87 -8.73
CA ALA A 64 3.25 -9.24 -7.42
C ALA A 64 3.66 -7.76 -7.49
N TYR A 65 2.79 -6.85 -7.08
CA TYR A 65 2.93 -5.42 -7.34
C TYR A 65 3.29 -4.60 -6.10
N LEU A 66 4.31 -3.74 -6.20
CA LEU A 66 4.64 -2.74 -5.17
C LEU A 66 4.71 -1.33 -5.77
N HIS A 67 4.32 -0.34 -4.97
CA HIS A 67 4.39 1.08 -5.30
C HIS A 67 5.32 1.83 -4.34
N ILE A 68 6.11 2.77 -4.87
CA ILE A 68 6.82 3.78 -4.06
C ILE A 68 6.35 5.16 -4.48
N VAL A 69 5.81 5.92 -3.52
CA VAL A 69 5.43 7.33 -3.72
C VAL A 69 6.54 8.21 -3.14
N ALA A 70 7.46 8.64 -4.00
CA ALA A 70 8.58 9.49 -3.64
C ALA A 70 8.14 10.97 -3.61
N HIS A 71 8.30 11.65 -2.46
CA HIS A 71 7.81 13.02 -2.25
C HIS A 71 8.77 13.90 -1.43
N ASP A 72 8.64 15.23 -1.58
CA ASP A 72 9.29 16.22 -0.71
C ASP A 72 8.29 16.72 0.33
N GLY A 73 8.49 16.39 1.61
CA GLY A 73 7.61 16.77 2.73
C GLY A 73 7.46 18.27 3.00
N LYS A 74 8.18 19.16 2.29
CA LYS A 74 7.96 20.62 2.36
C LYS A 74 6.87 21.09 1.41
N THR A 75 6.64 20.36 0.32
CA THR A 75 5.68 20.73 -0.75
C THR A 75 4.50 19.75 -0.82
N ALA A 76 4.72 18.46 -0.55
CA ALA A 76 3.69 17.45 -0.45
C ALA A 76 3.34 17.13 1.01
N PHE A 77 2.06 16.86 1.28
CA PHE A 77 1.56 16.26 2.53
C PHE A 77 2.03 16.98 3.82
N ARG A 78 1.81 18.31 3.89
CA ARG A 78 2.14 19.11 5.08
C ARG A 78 1.51 18.50 6.34
N GLY A 79 2.26 18.48 7.44
CA GLY A 79 1.83 17.91 8.72
C GLY A 79 1.79 16.38 8.79
N ALA A 80 1.98 15.65 7.68
CA ALA A 80 2.09 14.19 7.72
C ALA A 80 3.45 13.75 8.29
N ARG A 81 3.55 12.48 8.74
CA ARG A 81 4.85 11.92 9.21
C ARG A 81 5.93 12.12 8.16
N CYS A 82 7.05 12.73 8.54
CA CYS A 82 8.17 12.98 7.62
C CYS A 82 8.95 11.71 7.27
N GLU A 83 8.86 10.66 8.06
CA GLU A 83 9.65 9.44 7.95
C GLU A 83 9.14 8.58 6.76
N PRO A 84 10.01 7.85 6.04
CA PRO A 84 9.58 6.70 5.25
C PRO A 84 8.73 5.75 6.10
N HIS A 85 7.70 5.17 5.48
CA HIS A 85 6.82 4.19 6.11
C HIS A 85 5.94 3.48 5.06
N VAL A 86 5.69 2.19 5.26
CA VAL A 86 4.51 1.49 4.76
C VAL A 86 3.30 1.93 5.59
N LEU A 87 2.19 2.30 4.94
CA LEU A 87 0.92 2.44 5.66
C LEU A 87 0.30 1.06 5.85
N PHE A 88 -0.16 0.71 7.06
CA PHE A 88 -0.96 -0.51 7.30
C PHE A 88 -2.13 -0.67 6.32
N THR A 89 -2.73 0.46 5.93
CA THR A 89 -3.83 0.57 4.98
C THR A 89 -3.40 0.67 3.51
N CYS A 90 -2.11 0.78 3.22
CA CYS A 90 -1.51 0.61 1.88
C CYS A 90 -0.38 -0.44 1.97
N PRO A 91 -0.68 -1.72 2.23
CA PRO A 91 0.34 -2.76 2.48
C PRO A 91 1.29 -3.03 1.29
N SER A 92 0.96 -2.49 0.10
CA SER A 92 1.78 -2.53 -1.12
C SER A 92 2.54 -1.23 -1.41
N THR A 93 2.42 -0.19 -0.57
CA THR A 93 2.99 1.15 -0.86
C THR A 93 3.96 1.63 0.21
N ILE A 94 5.18 1.96 -0.20
CA ILE A 94 6.15 2.73 0.60
C ILE A 94 5.98 4.23 0.28
N PHE A 95 5.73 5.05 1.31
CA PHE A 95 5.73 6.51 1.16
C PHE A 95 7.11 7.06 1.48
N TRP A 96 7.85 7.48 0.45
CA TRP A 96 9.27 7.82 0.57
C TRP A 96 9.50 9.33 0.57
N ASN A 97 9.66 9.92 1.75
CA ASN A 97 10.02 11.33 1.85
C ASN A 97 11.52 11.55 1.56
N VAL A 98 11.83 11.98 0.34
CA VAL A 98 13.20 12.23 -0.15
C VAL A 98 13.97 13.27 0.67
N ASP A 99 13.27 14.17 1.37
CA ASP A 99 13.85 15.31 2.08
C ASP A 99 14.11 15.01 3.58
N TYR A 100 13.60 13.90 4.12
CA TYR A 100 13.77 13.48 5.52
C TYR A 100 15.22 13.05 5.81
N ALA A 101 15.70 12.04 5.11
CA ALA A 101 17.05 11.50 5.27
C ALA A 101 18.08 12.16 4.32
N ARG A 102 17.79 13.37 3.80
CA ARG A 102 18.58 14.03 2.75
C ARG A 102 19.99 14.47 3.20
N SER A 103 20.18 14.68 4.50
CA SER A 103 21.46 14.99 5.12
C SER A 103 22.16 13.76 5.72
N TRP A 104 21.55 12.57 5.63
CA TRP A 104 22.11 11.32 6.16
C TRP A 104 23.05 10.68 5.12
N PRO A 105 24.06 9.91 5.54
CA PRO A 105 24.87 9.11 4.62
C PRO A 105 24.01 8.12 3.84
N ASP A 106 24.39 7.81 2.60
CA ASP A 106 23.56 6.98 1.73
C ASP A 106 23.29 5.57 2.30
N GLN A 107 24.21 4.97 3.06
CA GLN A 107 23.96 3.72 3.78
C GLN A 107 22.75 3.80 4.72
N ALA A 108 22.56 4.90 5.45
CA ALA A 108 21.40 5.05 6.33
C ALA A 108 20.09 5.15 5.53
N ARG A 109 20.16 5.76 4.33
CA ARG A 109 19.02 5.87 3.41
C ARG A 109 18.69 4.51 2.77
N ILE A 110 19.71 3.70 2.49
CA ILE A 110 19.58 2.31 2.03
C ILE A 110 18.97 1.45 3.15
N ASP A 111 19.51 1.52 4.36
CA ASP A 111 19.01 0.77 5.51
C ASP A 111 17.53 1.11 5.79
N THR A 112 17.11 2.38 5.74
CA THR A 112 15.70 2.75 5.87
C THR A 112 14.83 2.19 4.72
N LEU A 113 15.31 2.17 3.46
CA LEU A 113 14.56 1.54 2.36
C LEU A 113 14.43 0.03 2.53
N ARG A 114 15.51 -0.65 2.93
CA ARG A 114 15.52 -2.09 3.23
C ARG A 114 14.61 -2.42 4.43
N HIS A 115 14.49 -1.55 5.43
CA HIS A 115 13.53 -1.66 6.54
C HIS A 115 12.08 -1.65 6.04
N GLU A 116 11.70 -0.65 5.23
CA GLU A 116 10.34 -0.57 4.68
C GLU A 116 10.00 -1.75 3.76
N LEU A 117 10.95 -2.17 2.91
CA LEU A 117 10.79 -3.39 2.10
C LEU A 117 10.63 -4.64 2.99
N GLY A 118 11.27 -4.68 4.17
CA GLY A 118 11.04 -5.72 5.17
C GLY A 118 9.59 -5.78 5.67
N HIS A 119 8.96 -4.62 5.93
CA HIS A 119 7.53 -4.57 6.27
C HIS A 119 6.62 -5.07 5.11
N ILE A 120 6.97 -4.77 3.85
CA ILE A 120 6.27 -5.32 2.67
C ILE A 120 6.38 -6.86 2.61
N LEU A 121 7.53 -7.42 2.99
CA LEU A 121 7.73 -8.87 3.06
C LEU A 121 6.98 -9.55 4.22
N GLY A 122 6.36 -8.76 5.11
CA GLY A 122 5.62 -9.24 6.27
C GLY A 122 6.48 -9.47 7.51
N LEU A 123 7.73 -8.99 7.55
CA LEU A 123 8.60 -9.10 8.71
C LEU A 123 7.99 -8.44 9.96
N CYS A 124 8.38 -8.95 11.13
CA CYS A 124 7.98 -8.48 12.46
C CYS A 124 6.48 -8.61 12.78
N ARG A 125 5.68 -9.20 11.88
CA ARG A 125 4.33 -9.69 12.19
C ARG A 125 4.37 -10.85 13.20
N ASN A 126 5.48 -11.58 13.27
CA ASN A 126 5.74 -12.57 14.30
C ASN A 126 6.15 -11.89 15.62
N THR A 127 5.34 -12.05 16.66
CA THR A 127 5.59 -11.48 17.99
C THR A 127 6.60 -12.27 18.83
N ASP A 128 7.14 -13.40 18.33
CA ASP A 128 8.15 -14.19 19.06
C ASP A 128 9.50 -13.47 19.23
N HIS A 129 9.77 -12.43 18.41
CA HIS A 129 11.01 -11.62 18.46
C HIS A 129 10.77 -10.14 18.08
N GLY A 130 9.57 -9.63 18.38
CA GLY A 130 9.12 -8.30 17.99
C GLY A 130 7.79 -7.88 18.60
N ASP A 131 7.39 -6.62 18.39
CA ASP A 131 6.16 -6.04 18.96
C ASP A 131 4.92 -6.15 18.05
N GLY A 132 5.04 -6.84 16.91
CA GLY A 132 4.03 -6.90 15.84
C GLY A 132 4.21 -5.84 14.76
N ALA A 133 5.16 -4.91 14.93
CA ALA A 133 5.57 -3.92 13.93
C ALA A 133 7.09 -3.99 13.63
N HIS A 134 7.94 -4.13 14.65
CA HIS A 134 9.40 -4.12 14.56
C HIS A 134 10.05 -5.26 15.37
N CYS A 135 11.33 -5.52 15.12
CA CYS A 135 12.13 -6.55 15.81
C CYS A 135 12.74 -5.98 17.11
N ASP A 136 12.82 -6.78 18.16
CA ASP A 136 13.40 -6.38 19.46
C ASP A 136 14.94 -6.41 19.50
N LYS A 137 15.61 -7.05 18.53
CA LYS A 137 17.06 -7.27 18.54
C LYS A 137 17.84 -6.05 18.04
N HIS A 138 18.49 -5.35 18.96
CA HIS A 138 19.43 -4.27 18.63
C HIS A 138 20.43 -4.66 17.54
N GLY A 139 20.52 -3.84 16.48
CA GLY A 139 21.41 -4.06 15.33
C GLY A 139 20.84 -4.96 14.23
N CYS A 140 19.64 -5.51 14.40
CA CYS A 140 18.83 -6.01 13.29
C CYS A 140 18.37 -4.82 12.43
N LEU A 141 18.37 -5.00 11.11
CA LEU A 141 17.78 -4.05 10.15
C LEU A 141 16.33 -3.70 10.48
N MET A 142 15.55 -4.66 11.00
CA MET A 142 14.16 -4.44 11.41
C MET A 142 13.99 -3.93 12.84
N PHE A 143 15.08 -3.62 13.55
CA PHE A 143 14.98 -2.96 14.84
C PHE A 143 14.37 -1.56 14.63
N PRO A 144 13.42 -1.09 15.48
CA PRO A 144 12.84 0.24 15.30
C PRO A 144 13.95 1.27 15.45
N THR A 145 14.33 1.96 14.37
CA THR A 145 15.40 2.97 14.39
C THR A 145 15.09 4.00 15.48
N PRO A 146 15.87 4.06 16.58
CA PRO A 146 15.69 5.13 17.56
C PRO A 146 15.99 6.44 16.84
N ASP A 147 15.05 7.39 16.90
CA ASP A 147 15.13 8.74 16.32
C ASP A 147 16.60 9.16 16.23
N LEU A 148 17.12 9.28 15.02
CA LEU A 148 18.57 9.37 14.79
C LEU A 148 19.19 10.54 15.56
N LEU A 149 18.39 11.58 15.84
CA LEU A 149 18.77 12.75 16.64
C LEU A 149 19.16 12.37 18.08
N SER A 150 18.53 11.36 18.67
CA SER A 150 18.88 10.82 19.99
C SER A 150 20.28 10.21 20.04
N GLN A 151 20.78 9.69 18.91
CA GLN A 151 22.13 9.16 18.76
C GLN A 151 23.14 10.25 18.36
N ILE A 152 22.70 11.23 17.55
CA ILE A 152 23.51 12.38 17.09
C ILE A 152 23.82 13.38 18.22
N GLY A 153 23.15 13.29 19.38
CA GLY A 153 23.41 14.13 20.55
C GLY A 153 24.85 14.07 21.10
N GLY A 154 25.64 13.04 20.74
CA GLY A 154 27.07 12.95 21.01
C GLY A 154 27.92 13.23 19.76
N ARG A 155 28.99 14.03 19.90
CA ARG A 155 30.01 14.27 18.84
C ARG A 155 30.94 13.05 18.64
N VAL A 156 30.35 11.89 18.36
CA VAL A 156 31.07 10.65 18.04
C VAL A 156 30.89 10.38 16.55
N HIS A 157 31.95 9.93 15.87
CA HIS A 157 31.79 9.31 14.56
C HIS A 157 31.04 7.98 14.75
N LEU A 158 29.71 8.04 14.69
CA LEU A 158 28.89 6.85 14.52
C LEU A 158 29.27 6.23 13.18
N TYR A 159 29.99 5.10 13.24
CA TYR A 159 30.24 4.29 12.07
C TYR A 159 28.91 3.70 11.63
N TYR A 160 28.35 4.24 10.54
CA TYR A 160 27.18 3.71 9.85
C TYR A 160 27.56 2.35 9.24
N ARG A 161 27.54 1.32 10.09
CA ARG A 161 27.66 -0.07 9.68
C ARG A 161 26.34 -0.48 9.06
N GLU A 162 26.40 -1.01 7.84
CA GLU A 162 25.27 -1.66 7.17
C GLU A 162 24.48 -2.53 8.15
N GLN A 163 23.19 -2.24 8.28
CA GLN A 163 22.28 -3.08 9.05
C GLN A 163 21.84 -4.29 8.23
N ARG A 164 21.66 -5.43 8.90
CA ARG A 164 21.28 -6.70 8.27
C ARG A 164 20.15 -7.35 9.05
N LEU A 165 19.32 -8.13 8.37
CA LEU A 165 18.32 -8.97 9.03
C LEU A 165 19.01 -9.94 10.01
N CYS A 166 18.44 -10.12 11.19
CA CYS A 166 18.93 -11.11 12.15
C CYS A 166 18.42 -12.52 11.81
N ASP A 167 19.02 -13.54 12.42
CA ASP A 167 18.70 -14.97 12.17
C ASP A 167 17.23 -15.35 12.42
N ASP A 168 16.47 -14.55 13.17
CA ASP A 168 15.04 -14.77 13.39
C ASP A 168 14.21 -14.11 12.27
N CYS A 169 14.53 -12.89 11.85
CA CYS A 169 13.88 -12.27 10.69
C CYS A 169 14.16 -13.06 9.39
N LEU A 170 15.39 -13.56 9.22
CA LEU A 170 15.73 -14.46 8.11
C LEU A 170 14.97 -15.79 8.17
N ARG A 171 14.65 -16.29 9.39
CA ARG A 171 13.80 -17.46 9.58
C ARG A 171 12.35 -17.18 9.25
N ASP A 172 11.80 -16.03 9.65
CA ASP A 172 10.45 -15.58 9.28
C ASP A 172 10.27 -15.51 7.76
N LEU A 173 11.20 -14.85 7.04
CA LEU A 173 11.18 -14.81 5.56
C LEU A 173 11.19 -16.22 4.96
N LYS A 174 12.11 -17.08 5.44
CA LYS A 174 12.22 -18.45 4.97
C LYS A 174 10.94 -19.26 5.24
N GLN A 175 10.33 -19.11 6.42
CA GLN A 175 9.08 -19.78 6.76
C GLN A 175 7.90 -19.26 5.94
N ALA A 176 7.84 -17.96 5.64
CA ALA A 176 6.82 -17.39 4.76
C ALA A 176 6.95 -17.89 3.31
N ALA A 177 8.17 -18.11 2.84
CA ALA A 177 8.48 -18.72 1.55
C ALA A 177 8.10 -20.22 1.49
N GLU A 178 8.49 -21.00 2.50
CA GLU A 178 8.24 -22.46 2.55
C GLU A 178 6.79 -22.81 2.94
N ALA A 179 6.04 -21.89 3.54
CA ALA A 179 4.62 -22.08 3.83
C ALA A 179 3.80 -22.20 2.53
N PRO A 180 2.80 -23.11 2.46
CA PRO A 180 1.86 -23.17 1.35
C PRO A 180 1.18 -21.81 1.08
N CYS A 181 0.72 -21.57 -0.15
CA CYS A 181 -0.16 -20.43 -0.39
C CYS A 181 -1.52 -20.68 0.28
N GLU A 182 -2.06 -19.66 0.95
CA GLU A 182 -3.45 -19.67 1.39
C GLU A 182 -4.33 -19.71 0.13
N GLN A 183 -5.03 -20.83 -0.12
CA GLN A 183 -5.86 -21.01 -1.33
C GLN A 183 -7.04 -20.03 -1.42
N VAL A 184 -7.36 -19.39 -0.30
CA VAL A 184 -8.34 -18.30 -0.19
C VAL A 184 -7.78 -16.94 -0.60
N LEU A 185 -6.47 -16.77 -0.76
CA LEU A 185 -5.85 -15.51 -1.19
C LEU A 185 -5.34 -15.62 -2.63
N SER A 186 -5.61 -14.58 -3.41
CA SER A 186 -5.04 -14.35 -4.75
C SER A 186 -4.95 -12.85 -5.00
N PHE A 187 -4.31 -12.41 -6.09
CA PHE A 187 -4.41 -11.03 -6.56
C PHE A 187 -5.34 -10.93 -7.76
N ALA A 188 -5.76 -9.71 -8.05
CA ALA A 188 -6.18 -9.29 -9.37
C ALA A 188 -5.69 -7.84 -9.56
N GLY A 189 -4.59 -7.71 -10.30
CA GLY A 189 -3.83 -6.46 -10.38
C GLY A 189 -3.44 -5.92 -9.00
N LEU A 190 -4.04 -4.78 -8.62
CA LEU A 190 -3.79 -4.11 -7.32
C LEU A 190 -4.57 -4.67 -6.13
N PHE A 191 -5.62 -5.46 -6.37
CA PHE A 191 -6.51 -5.93 -5.31
C PHE A 191 -6.01 -7.25 -4.73
N LEU A 192 -5.89 -7.32 -3.40
CA LEU A 192 -5.82 -8.60 -2.71
C LEU A 192 -7.24 -9.19 -2.68
N ILE A 193 -7.45 -10.29 -3.39
CA ILE A 193 -8.71 -11.03 -3.41
C ILE A 193 -8.67 -12.08 -2.29
N ARG A 194 -9.58 -11.96 -1.32
CA ARG A 194 -9.86 -12.99 -0.30
C ARG A 194 -11.18 -13.67 -0.63
N LYS A 195 -11.14 -14.99 -0.83
CA LYS A 195 -12.30 -15.85 -1.06
C LYS A 195 -12.88 -16.31 0.28
N GLU A 196 -14.18 -16.15 0.45
CA GLU A 196 -14.93 -16.52 1.63
C GLU A 196 -16.12 -17.42 1.24
N ASP A 197 -16.83 -17.99 2.21
CA ASP A 197 -17.96 -18.87 1.90
C ASP A 197 -19.07 -18.11 1.16
N GLY A 198 -19.20 -18.37 -0.14
CA GLY A 198 -20.17 -17.74 -1.02
C GLY A 198 -19.97 -16.24 -1.28
N TYR A 199 -18.75 -15.70 -1.19
CA TYR A 199 -18.38 -14.37 -1.71
C TYR A 199 -16.86 -14.20 -1.83
N SER A 200 -16.40 -13.05 -2.33
CA SER A 200 -15.01 -12.63 -2.23
C SER A 200 -14.91 -11.15 -1.86
N VAL A 201 -13.84 -10.80 -1.17
CA VAL A 201 -13.48 -9.44 -0.79
C VAL A 201 -12.25 -9.04 -1.61
N ALA A 202 -12.41 -8.07 -2.50
CA ALA A 202 -11.31 -7.44 -3.20
C ALA A 202 -10.85 -6.21 -2.40
N SER A 203 -9.75 -6.36 -1.67
CA SER A 203 -9.18 -5.32 -0.83
C SER A 203 -8.12 -4.52 -1.60
N LEU A 204 -8.43 -3.25 -1.88
CA LEU A 204 -7.46 -2.22 -2.20
C LEU A 204 -7.22 -1.35 -0.94
N ALA A 205 -6.18 -0.53 -0.98
CA ALA A 205 -5.94 0.47 0.06
C ALA A 205 -7.18 1.32 0.34
N PHE A 206 -7.64 1.35 1.59
CA PHE A 206 -8.84 2.07 2.06
C PHE A 206 -10.16 1.71 1.34
N CYS A 207 -10.20 0.67 0.50
CA CYS A 207 -11.38 0.32 -0.29
C CYS A 207 -11.53 -1.20 -0.36
N GLU A 208 -12.47 -1.74 0.43
CA GLU A 208 -12.91 -3.13 0.30
C GLU A 208 -14.14 -3.18 -0.61
N LEU A 209 -14.08 -4.00 -1.65
CA LEU A 209 -15.20 -4.31 -2.54
C LEU A 209 -15.66 -5.73 -2.24
N ILE A 210 -16.96 -5.93 -2.04
CA ILE A 210 -17.53 -7.28 -2.07
C ILE A 210 -17.88 -7.63 -3.50
N VAL A 211 -17.51 -8.84 -3.88
CA VAL A 211 -17.94 -9.51 -5.09
C VAL A 211 -18.74 -10.75 -4.65
N PRO A 212 -20.04 -10.85 -4.98
CA PRO A 212 -20.83 -12.04 -4.68
C PRO A 212 -20.26 -13.27 -5.41
N HIS A 213 -20.68 -14.48 -5.00
CA HIS A 213 -20.32 -15.71 -5.71
C HIS A 213 -21.45 -16.22 -6.62
N PRO A 214 -21.12 -16.77 -7.81
CA PRO A 214 -19.77 -16.95 -8.35
C PRO A 214 -19.12 -15.62 -8.73
N MET A 215 -17.86 -15.43 -8.34
CA MET A 215 -17.06 -14.33 -8.87
C MET A 215 -16.96 -14.55 -10.40
N PRO A 216 -17.10 -13.51 -11.24
CA PRO A 216 -16.79 -13.62 -12.65
C PRO A 216 -15.40 -14.27 -12.84
N ALA A 217 -15.26 -15.12 -13.86
CA ALA A 217 -14.04 -15.93 -14.04
C ALA A 217 -12.76 -15.07 -14.07
N GLU A 218 -12.88 -13.86 -14.62
CA GLU A 218 -11.95 -12.75 -14.47
C GLU A 218 -12.62 -11.64 -13.65
N PHE A 219 -12.04 -11.27 -12.50
CA PHE A 219 -12.38 -10.03 -11.81
C PHE A 219 -11.73 -8.87 -12.55
N ASP A 220 -12.53 -7.98 -13.15
CA ASP A 220 -12.02 -6.78 -13.80
C ASP A 220 -11.50 -5.77 -12.75
N TRP A 221 -10.22 -5.94 -12.43
CA TRP A 221 -9.52 -5.07 -11.51
C TRP A 221 -9.28 -3.67 -12.08
N GLN A 222 -9.33 -3.50 -13.40
CA GLN A 222 -9.14 -2.20 -14.06
C GLN A 222 -10.42 -1.36 -13.96
N GLU A 223 -11.59 -1.97 -14.16
CA GLU A 223 -12.87 -1.30 -13.87
C GLU A 223 -13.02 -1.04 -12.37
N ALA A 224 -12.66 -2.01 -11.51
CA ALA A 224 -12.69 -1.82 -10.06
C ALA A 224 -11.79 -0.65 -9.60
N LEU A 225 -10.56 -0.57 -10.13
CA LEU A 225 -9.64 0.56 -9.90
C LEU A 225 -10.20 1.86 -10.47
N GLY A 226 -10.74 1.85 -11.69
CA GLY A 226 -11.37 3.02 -12.32
C GLY A 226 -12.53 3.57 -11.51
N ARG A 227 -13.40 2.70 -10.99
CA ARG A 227 -14.50 3.03 -10.06
C ARG A 227 -13.95 3.62 -8.75
N ALA A 228 -12.88 3.05 -8.18
CA ALA A 228 -12.23 3.58 -6.97
C ALA A 228 -11.59 4.96 -7.19
N LYS A 229 -10.82 5.15 -8.28
CA LYS A 229 -10.25 6.45 -8.69
C LYS A 229 -11.36 7.49 -8.90
N ALA A 230 -12.43 7.12 -9.60
CA ALA A 230 -13.57 8.01 -9.88
C ALA A 230 -14.35 8.41 -8.62
N TYR A 231 -14.43 7.55 -7.59
CA TYR A 231 -14.95 7.94 -6.28
C TYR A 231 -13.98 8.90 -5.58
N LEU A 232 -12.69 8.53 -5.48
CA LEU A 232 -11.70 9.33 -4.73
C LEU A 232 -11.54 10.74 -5.30
N GLY A 233 -11.56 10.91 -6.63
CA GLY A 233 -11.58 12.25 -7.24
C GLY A 233 -12.79 13.09 -6.81
N LYS A 234 -13.98 12.48 -6.73
CA LYS A 234 -15.21 13.15 -6.24
C LYS A 234 -15.19 13.42 -4.74
N ALA A 235 -14.55 12.58 -3.93
CA ALA A 235 -14.52 12.70 -2.47
C ALA A 235 -13.40 13.62 -1.96
N VAL A 236 -12.24 13.65 -2.61
CA VAL A 236 -11.12 14.56 -2.25
C VAL A 236 -11.43 16.01 -2.67
N GLY A 237 -12.16 16.21 -3.77
CA GLY A 237 -12.53 17.54 -4.27
C GLY A 237 -13.18 18.46 -3.23
N PRO A 238 -14.18 18.00 -2.46
CA PRO A 238 -14.74 18.73 -1.31
C PRO A 238 -13.75 18.93 -0.16
N VAL A 239 -13.03 17.88 0.27
CA VAL A 239 -12.22 17.91 1.51
C VAL A 239 -10.95 18.76 1.35
N ARG A 240 -10.55 19.10 0.12
CA ARG A 240 -9.56 20.18 -0.17
C ARG A 240 -9.90 21.55 0.45
N ARG A 241 -11.08 21.72 1.09
CA ARG A 241 -11.48 22.94 1.82
C ARG A 241 -11.41 22.84 3.35
N GLU A 242 -11.48 21.64 3.94
CA GLU A 242 -11.64 21.46 5.39
C GLU A 242 -10.76 20.32 5.93
N GLU A 243 -9.52 20.67 6.26
CA GLU A 243 -8.41 19.75 6.63
C GLU A 243 -8.68 18.89 7.88
N GLY A 244 -9.63 19.28 8.73
CA GLY A 244 -10.00 18.57 9.97
C GLY A 244 -10.89 17.33 9.77
N ASP A 245 -11.76 17.32 8.75
CA ASP A 245 -12.80 16.27 8.61
C ASP A 245 -12.37 15.06 7.81
N LEU A 246 -11.20 15.14 7.15
CA LEU A 246 -10.59 14.01 6.48
C LEU A 246 -10.39 12.80 7.41
N LYS A 247 -10.08 13.03 8.70
CA LYS A 247 -9.98 11.94 9.69
C LYS A 247 -11.34 11.29 10.00
N ARG A 248 -12.42 12.07 10.11
CA ARG A 248 -13.78 11.54 10.31
C ARG A 248 -14.25 10.76 9.08
N HIS A 249 -13.92 11.22 7.87
CA HIS A 249 -14.14 10.44 6.66
C HIS A 249 -13.27 9.16 6.60
N HIS A 250 -12.02 9.16 7.04
CA HIS A 250 -11.21 7.94 7.12
C HIS A 250 -11.80 6.87 8.07
N GLU A 251 -12.54 7.29 9.10
CA GLU A 251 -13.20 6.37 10.04
C GLU A 251 -14.60 5.92 9.55
N GLY A 252 -15.30 6.74 8.74
CA GLY A 252 -16.67 6.45 8.27
C GLY A 252 -16.82 5.93 6.83
N ALA A 253 -15.90 6.23 5.91
CA ALA A 253 -16.09 5.99 4.47
C ALA A 253 -15.85 4.46 4.15
N PHE A 254 -15.73 3.19 3.66
CA PHE A 254 -15.83 2.52 2.33
C PHE A 254 -16.34 1.08 2.46
N ALA A 255 -17.43 0.80 1.75
CA ALA A 255 -17.58 -0.40 0.94
C ALA A 255 -18.26 0.02 -0.36
N ALA A 256 -17.81 -0.48 -1.52
CA ALA A 256 -18.49 -0.25 -2.79
C ALA A 256 -18.85 -1.58 -3.44
N PHE A 257 -20.12 -1.73 -3.79
CA PHE A 257 -20.63 -2.94 -4.43
C PHE A 257 -20.35 -2.86 -5.94
N LEU A 258 -19.69 -3.89 -6.51
CA LEU A 258 -19.54 -3.97 -7.95
C LEU A 258 -20.87 -4.45 -8.55
N GLY A 259 -21.65 -3.50 -9.07
CA GLY A 259 -23.01 -3.74 -9.56
C GLY A 259 -23.14 -4.92 -10.54
N ALA A 260 -24.18 -5.71 -10.32
CA ALA A 260 -24.43 -6.99 -10.96
C ALA A 260 -24.65 -6.92 -12.50
N PRO A 261 -24.36 -8.01 -13.24
CA PRO A 261 -24.54 -8.07 -14.69
C PRO A 261 -26.02 -8.00 -15.10
N GLN A 262 -26.33 -7.21 -16.13
CA GLN A 262 -27.70 -6.83 -16.51
C GLN A 262 -28.53 -7.92 -17.24
N THR A 263 -28.16 -9.20 -17.16
CA THR A 263 -28.73 -10.26 -18.03
C THR A 263 -29.04 -11.60 -17.36
N ALA A 264 -29.03 -11.69 -16.03
CA ALA A 264 -29.51 -12.84 -15.27
C ALA A 264 -30.89 -12.56 -14.64
N ASP A 265 -31.63 -13.61 -14.25
CA ASP A 265 -32.96 -13.45 -13.64
C ASP A 265 -32.84 -12.73 -12.29
N LEU A 266 -33.49 -11.59 -12.17
CA LEU A 266 -33.20 -10.57 -11.15
C LEU A 266 -33.49 -11.05 -9.72
N THR A 267 -34.36 -12.04 -9.54
CA THR A 267 -34.73 -12.53 -8.20
C THR A 267 -33.67 -13.43 -7.59
N GLU A 268 -33.18 -14.43 -8.33
CA GLU A 268 -32.20 -15.40 -7.79
C GLU A 268 -30.86 -14.72 -7.49
N MET A 269 -30.40 -13.85 -8.38
CA MET A 269 -29.17 -13.07 -8.20
C MET A 269 -29.28 -12.12 -6.99
N LEU A 270 -30.42 -11.46 -6.81
CA LEU A 270 -30.66 -10.58 -5.65
C LEU A 270 -30.72 -11.35 -4.33
N GLU A 271 -31.27 -12.56 -4.30
CA GLU A 271 -31.25 -13.43 -3.11
C GLU A 271 -29.83 -13.90 -2.78
N GLN A 272 -29.02 -14.24 -3.79
CA GLN A 272 -27.60 -14.58 -3.62
C GLN A 272 -26.78 -13.38 -3.09
N ASP A 273 -27.01 -12.18 -3.64
CA ASP A 273 -26.38 -10.92 -3.20
C ASP A 273 -26.74 -10.57 -1.74
N ILE A 274 -28.02 -10.65 -1.38
CA ILE A 274 -28.50 -10.43 0.00
C ILE A 274 -27.86 -11.44 0.96
N ALA A 275 -27.76 -12.71 0.56
CA ALA A 275 -27.13 -13.74 1.37
C ALA A 275 -25.61 -13.53 1.51
N ALA A 276 -24.93 -13.08 0.45
CA ALA A 276 -23.50 -12.72 0.48
C ALA A 276 -23.24 -11.53 1.41
N LEU A 277 -24.03 -10.46 1.29
CA LEU A 277 -23.96 -9.31 2.20
C LEU A 277 -24.25 -9.73 3.65
N SER A 278 -25.24 -10.60 3.89
CA SER A 278 -25.58 -11.09 5.23
C SER A 278 -24.52 -12.03 5.84
N ARG A 279 -23.66 -12.66 5.02
CA ARG A 279 -22.45 -13.35 5.52
C ARG A 279 -21.34 -12.33 5.84
N ALA A 280 -21.15 -11.35 4.95
CA ALA A 280 -20.13 -10.32 5.10
C ALA A 280 -20.34 -9.39 6.33
N THR A 281 -21.57 -9.17 6.79
CA THR A 281 -21.81 -8.46 8.07
C THR A 281 -21.20 -9.16 9.29
N ASN A 282 -20.75 -10.41 9.16
CA ASN A 282 -20.09 -11.21 10.21
C ASN A 282 -18.60 -11.49 9.91
N ASP A 283 -18.03 -10.91 8.85
CA ASP A 283 -16.65 -11.10 8.40
C ASP A 283 -15.60 -10.68 9.45
N PRO A 284 -14.43 -11.34 9.58
CA PRO A 284 -13.40 -10.90 10.53
C PRO A 284 -12.83 -9.49 10.25
N SER A 285 -12.83 -9.01 9.00
CA SER A 285 -12.37 -7.64 8.68
C SER A 285 -13.23 -6.59 9.36
N ALA A 286 -12.57 -5.58 9.91
CA ALA A 286 -13.22 -4.45 10.54
C ALA A 286 -13.62 -3.35 9.54
N GLY A 287 -13.38 -3.52 8.23
CA GLY A 287 -13.95 -2.70 7.17
C GLY A 287 -15.24 -3.31 6.64
N VAL A 288 -15.18 -4.54 6.13
CA VAL A 288 -16.33 -5.35 5.64
C VAL A 288 -17.52 -5.30 6.61
N ARG A 289 -17.30 -5.45 7.92
CA ARG A 289 -18.36 -5.36 8.95
C ARG A 289 -19.09 -4.03 9.07
N ARG A 290 -18.66 -2.94 8.42
CA ARG A 290 -19.33 -1.62 8.47
C ARG A 290 -20.51 -1.48 7.50
N LEU A 291 -20.73 -2.47 6.63
CA LEU A 291 -21.84 -2.50 5.66
C LEU A 291 -23.25 -2.24 6.24
N PRO A 292 -23.65 -2.76 7.42
CA PRO A 292 -24.98 -2.55 7.96
C PRO A 292 -25.05 -1.38 8.98
N HIS A 293 -23.93 -1.07 9.64
CA HIS A 293 -23.91 -0.20 10.82
C HIS A 293 -22.63 0.63 10.91
N ALA A 294 -22.83 1.95 10.99
CA ALA A 294 -21.78 2.92 11.29
C ALA A 294 -21.97 3.48 12.72
N GLU A 295 -21.69 2.67 13.75
CA GLU A 295 -21.34 3.17 15.09
C GLU A 295 -20.64 2.12 15.96
N GLU A 296 -19.70 2.58 16.78
CA GLU A 296 -18.86 1.85 17.76
C GLU A 296 -17.96 0.69 17.27
N ALA A 297 -16.87 0.45 18.03
CA ALA A 297 -15.83 -0.52 17.66
C ALA A 297 -15.13 -1.12 18.90
N THR A 298 -14.68 -2.38 18.82
CA THR A 298 -13.65 -2.90 19.75
C THR A 298 -12.86 -4.08 19.16
N ARG A 299 -11.84 -4.53 19.91
CA ARG A 299 -10.70 -5.34 19.46
C ARG A 299 -11.02 -6.83 19.22
N GLY A 300 -10.27 -7.46 18.31
CA GLY A 300 -10.19 -8.90 18.11
C GLY A 300 -8.74 -9.35 17.86
N THR A 301 -8.44 -10.62 18.03
CA THR A 301 -7.07 -11.18 17.95
C THR A 301 -6.60 -11.40 16.51
N GLY A 302 -5.33 -11.11 16.24
CA GLY A 302 -4.75 -11.28 14.90
C GLY A 302 -4.43 -12.74 14.56
N ARG A 303 -4.86 -13.18 13.37
CA ARG A 303 -4.11 -14.16 12.58
C ARG A 303 -3.12 -13.41 11.70
N ALA A 304 -1.92 -13.93 11.51
CA ALA A 304 -0.97 -13.38 10.55
C ALA A 304 -1.40 -13.73 9.12
N SER A 305 -2.05 -12.80 8.41
CA SER A 305 -2.35 -12.97 6.98
C SER A 305 -1.05 -13.02 6.17
N LYS A 306 -0.93 -14.00 5.25
CA LYS A 306 0.22 -14.07 4.33
C LYS A 306 0.28 -12.80 3.45
N MET A 307 1.49 -12.35 3.10
CA MET A 307 1.71 -11.04 2.47
C MET A 307 2.34 -11.16 1.08
N MET A 308 1.64 -10.61 0.09
CA MET A 308 2.06 -10.23 -1.28
C MET A 308 3.08 -11.06 -2.06
N LEU A 309 4.33 -11.14 -1.60
CA LEU A 309 5.47 -11.44 -2.47
C LEU A 309 5.77 -12.93 -2.65
N TRP A 310 5.10 -13.82 -1.91
CA TRP A 310 5.32 -15.28 -1.91
C TRP A 310 4.41 -16.08 -2.86
N LEU A 311 4.10 -15.49 -4.02
CA LEU A 311 3.47 -16.15 -5.16
C LEU A 311 4.48 -16.34 -6.29
N ASP A 312 4.31 -17.38 -7.11
CA ASP A 312 5.07 -17.53 -8.36
C ASP A 312 4.74 -16.39 -9.35
N GLY A 313 5.64 -16.13 -10.29
CA GLY A 313 5.57 -15.00 -11.23
C GLY A 313 6.62 -13.90 -10.94
N ALA A 314 6.59 -12.83 -11.74
CA ALA A 314 7.48 -11.67 -11.57
C ALA A 314 7.09 -10.77 -10.37
N VAL A 315 7.92 -9.75 -10.12
CA VAL A 315 7.56 -8.57 -9.31
C VAL A 315 7.67 -7.32 -10.17
N THR A 316 6.63 -6.50 -10.19
CA THR A 316 6.66 -5.16 -10.80
C THR A 316 6.64 -4.11 -9.69
N VAL A 317 7.67 -3.29 -9.62
CA VAL A 317 7.78 -2.16 -8.71
C VAL A 317 7.60 -0.87 -9.49
N ARG A 318 6.56 -0.09 -9.18
CA ARG A 318 6.38 1.25 -9.74
C ARG A 318 6.86 2.32 -8.78
N VAL A 319 7.54 3.34 -9.29
CA VAL A 319 8.03 4.48 -8.52
C VAL A 319 7.44 5.77 -9.08
N SER A 320 6.42 6.29 -8.40
CA SER A 320 5.84 7.60 -8.68
C SER A 320 6.63 8.71 -7.98
N SER A 321 7.07 9.71 -8.74
CA SER A 321 7.73 10.91 -8.21
C SER A 321 6.75 12.07 -8.12
N LEU A 322 6.64 12.72 -6.95
CA LEU A 322 5.88 13.97 -6.84
C LEU A 322 6.76 15.15 -7.27
N GLN A 323 6.31 15.96 -8.23
CA GLN A 323 7.02 17.14 -8.68
C GLN A 323 7.07 18.20 -7.59
N ARG A 324 8.28 18.69 -7.25
CA ARG A 324 8.44 19.86 -6.38
C ARG A 324 7.78 21.06 -7.06
N GLY A 325 6.82 21.68 -6.38
CA GLY A 325 6.24 22.95 -6.82
C GLY A 325 7.31 24.03 -6.93
N GLN A 326 7.61 24.44 -8.16
CA GLN A 326 8.30 25.70 -8.42
C GLN A 326 7.27 26.84 -8.33
N HIS A 327 7.72 28.10 -8.42
CA HIS A 327 6.83 29.25 -8.56
C HIS A 327 6.27 29.36 -9.99
N GLU A 328 5.58 28.30 -10.44
CA GLU A 328 4.77 28.36 -11.65
C GLU A 328 3.55 29.28 -11.43
N PRO A 329 3.07 30.00 -12.46
CA PRO A 329 1.82 30.72 -12.35
C PRO A 329 0.70 29.73 -12.02
N ARG A 330 -0.16 30.07 -11.05
CA ARG A 330 -1.29 29.23 -10.62
C ARG A 330 -1.98 28.59 -11.83
N CYS A 331 -2.09 27.27 -11.82
CA CYS A 331 -2.68 26.49 -12.91
C CYS A 331 -3.99 27.15 -13.34
N GLY A 332 -4.01 27.68 -14.57
CA GLY A 332 -5.09 28.52 -15.03
C GLY A 332 -6.39 27.73 -15.02
N HIS A 333 -7.30 28.07 -14.09
CA HIS A 333 -8.70 27.79 -14.29
C HIS A 333 -9.10 28.53 -15.57
N GLY A 334 -9.23 27.79 -16.66
CA GLY A 334 -9.61 28.35 -17.95
C GLY A 334 -11.00 28.97 -17.80
N GLU A 335 -11.05 30.31 -17.75
CA GLU A 335 -12.31 31.03 -17.82
C GLU A 335 -12.95 30.69 -19.16
N SER A 336 -14.02 29.89 -19.10
CA SER A 336 -14.81 29.53 -20.27
C SER A 336 -15.54 30.78 -20.75
N GLY A 337 -14.89 31.51 -21.66
CA GLY A 337 -15.48 32.67 -22.32
C GLY A 337 -16.79 32.29 -23.01
N ALA A 338 -17.81 33.12 -22.78
CA ALA A 338 -19.16 33.01 -23.35
C ALA A 338 -19.34 33.98 -24.53
#